data_AF-A0AB74CQA3-F1
#
_entry.id   AF-A0AB74CQA3-F1
#
_cell.length_a   1.000
_cell.length_b   1.000
_cell.length_c   1.000
_cell.angle_alpha   90.00
_cell.angle_beta   90.00
_cell.angle_gamma   90.00
#
_symmetry.space_group_name_H-M   'P 1'
#
loop_
_entity.id
_entity.type
_entity.pdbx_description
1 polymer ?
#
loop_
_entity_poly.entity_id
_entity_poly.type
_entity_poly.pdbx_seq_one_letter_code
_entity_poly.pdbx_strand_id
1 'polypeptide(L)'
;MKHYKPTFRCEIKGVAETQNLSIEQDTKEAKAGNVTIAGEVTGYKVKASPRLLDRWLDTVVRIAGSAPIFCFIVGALLVWAFLGIRFGKSAEWAAVISDVQAILCYVFDSFLMRQLLREYSEQQEAMAEMKSRRNSHERMLGKLKNKLGPEGVHRVSQISGNRPLDALDQGTRTQGWFARMIIFSAWAFGHIITVGMYWVCIFIWLGFGHYCGWTDQWQLYINSATSALMVLVFAFLDCLRECYADYVNNCLDAIFRLDATLEKELRCITDDHLPNEPEVIQPPRENPLQVAVFYYADIIGTLVGIMILIAVIVAWAAVGPVFHFNDNWWLLIGTYAGLIGLFDSFILRNIQGKVKEYTVCQIQSLEKRDMTLFAKTQMAVPPKDNFDTSSVTHRISIAMGNVCSHLLMVVAGFLLTIGCVIGSSAMRWSTTGQLISNIPPSIIETFFMLILITGQNDADASARVDMTNIYHRRQRLLWFVKDAREYLAVRPESADLAEKGDN
;
A
#
# COMPACT_ATOMS: atom_id res chain seq x y z
N MET A 1 -4.30 -31.46 6.18
CA MET A 1 -4.20 -30.04 5.77
C MET A 1 -2.76 -29.57 5.98
N LYS A 2 -1.99 -29.32 4.90
CA LYS A 2 -0.74 -28.55 5.02
C LYS A 2 -1.10 -27.23 5.71
N HIS A 3 -0.44 -26.90 6.81
CA HIS A 3 -0.84 -25.77 7.65
C HIS A 3 -0.83 -24.48 6.83
N TYR A 4 -1.99 -23.85 6.72
CA TYR A 4 -2.13 -22.53 6.14
C TYR A 4 -1.24 -21.55 6.92
N LYS A 5 -0.40 -20.78 6.22
CA LYS A 5 0.42 -19.74 6.84
C LYS A 5 -0.07 -18.39 6.32
N PRO A 6 -0.37 -17.42 7.21
CA PRO A 6 -0.85 -16.12 6.79
C PRO A 6 0.28 -15.36 6.10
N THR A 7 -0.07 -14.40 5.25
CA THR A 7 0.86 -13.64 4.40
C THR A 7 2.09 -13.11 5.17
N PHE A 8 1.89 -12.52 6.36
CA PHE A 8 2.98 -12.00 7.22
C PHE A 8 3.92 -13.06 7.81
N ARG A 9 3.61 -14.35 7.67
CA ARG A 9 4.39 -15.47 8.23
C ARG A 9 5.07 -16.31 7.16
N CYS A 10 4.94 -15.90 5.91
CA CYS A 10 5.64 -16.51 4.78
C CYS A 10 7.05 -15.93 4.66
N GLU A 11 8.01 -16.79 4.31
CA GLU A 11 9.33 -16.33 3.86
C GLU A 11 9.20 -15.73 2.48
N ILE A 12 9.78 -14.56 2.26
CA ILE A 12 9.77 -13.89 0.96
C ILE A 12 11.16 -14.06 0.35
N LYS A 13 11.21 -14.74 -0.79
CA LYS A 13 12.45 -15.00 -1.54
C LYS A 13 12.44 -14.18 -2.81
N GLY A 14 13.43 -13.30 -2.96
CA GLY A 14 13.61 -12.48 -4.15
C GLY A 14 14.95 -12.75 -4.80
N VAL A 15 14.97 -12.89 -6.13
CA VAL A 15 16.19 -12.97 -6.93
C VAL A 15 16.02 -12.01 -8.08
N ALA A 16 16.92 -11.02 -8.16
CA ALA A 16 16.88 -10.09 -9.28
C ALA A 16 17.35 -10.76 -10.57
N GLU A 17 16.65 -10.51 -11.68
CA GLU A 17 17.04 -11.01 -13.00
C GLU A 17 18.46 -10.53 -13.35
N THR A 18 19.31 -11.47 -13.75
CA THR A 18 20.73 -11.25 -14.06
C THR A 18 20.86 -10.63 -15.45
N GLN A 19 21.57 -9.50 -15.54
CA GLN A 19 21.84 -8.86 -16.84
C GLN A 19 23.02 -9.54 -17.52
N ASN A 20 22.76 -10.45 -18.46
CA ASN A 20 23.83 -11.12 -19.22
C ASN A 20 24.46 -10.17 -20.24
N LEU A 21 25.79 -10.23 -20.36
CA LEU A 21 26.51 -9.66 -21.50
C LEU A 21 26.24 -10.58 -22.70
N SER A 22 25.65 -10.07 -23.77
CA SER A 22 25.53 -10.81 -25.03
C SER A 22 26.94 -11.06 -25.56
N ILE A 23 27.44 -12.28 -25.39
CA ILE A 23 28.53 -12.80 -26.20
C ILE A 23 27.99 -12.76 -27.64
N GLU A 24 28.69 -12.08 -28.55
CA GLU A 24 28.42 -12.15 -29.99
C GLU A 24 28.33 -13.62 -30.39
N GLN A 25 27.10 -14.15 -30.49
CA GLN A 25 26.88 -15.37 -31.22
C GLN A 25 26.84 -15.00 -32.69
N ASP A 26 27.88 -15.47 -33.35
CA ASP A 26 28.11 -15.44 -34.76
C ASP A 26 26.84 -15.76 -35.57
N THR A 27 26.83 -15.17 -36.75
CA THR A 27 25.73 -15.13 -37.71
C THR A 27 25.22 -16.53 -38.08
N LYS A 28 23.97 -16.87 -37.75
CA LYS A 28 22.97 -17.59 -38.57
C LYS A 28 21.90 -18.27 -37.71
N GLU A 29 20.68 -17.72 -37.73
CA GLU A 29 19.46 -18.40 -38.18
C GLU A 29 18.24 -17.53 -37.83
N ALA A 30 17.86 -16.68 -38.79
CA ALA A 30 16.58 -16.01 -38.76
C ALA A 30 15.50 -16.99 -39.23
N LYS A 31 14.58 -17.38 -38.35
CA LYS A 31 13.15 -17.52 -38.69
C LYS A 31 12.25 -17.67 -37.46
N ALA A 32 11.20 -16.84 -37.49
CA ALA A 32 9.95 -16.86 -36.72
C ALA A 32 9.95 -16.28 -35.29
N GLY A 33 9.56 -15.00 -35.19
CA GLY A 33 8.41 -14.66 -34.36
C GLY A 33 8.64 -14.27 -32.90
N ASN A 34 9.51 -13.29 -32.65
CA ASN A 34 9.32 -12.16 -31.74
C ASN A 34 10.65 -11.43 -31.63
N VAL A 35 10.74 -10.25 -32.26
CA VAL A 35 11.92 -9.39 -32.16
C VAL A 35 11.90 -8.77 -30.76
N THR A 36 12.50 -9.46 -29.78
CA THR A 36 13.06 -8.79 -28.61
C THR A 36 14.24 -7.96 -29.11
N ILE A 37 14.07 -6.64 -29.08
CA ILE A 37 15.15 -5.71 -29.40
C ILE A 37 16.28 -5.98 -28.39
N ALA A 38 17.40 -6.48 -28.90
CA ALA A 38 18.62 -6.71 -28.14
C ALA A 38 19.10 -5.38 -27.54
N GLY A 39 19.07 -5.26 -26.21
CA GLY A 39 19.57 -4.09 -25.48
C GLY A 39 18.69 -3.57 -24.35
N GLU A 40 17.43 -4.02 -24.25
CA GLU A 40 16.51 -3.49 -23.25
C GLU A 40 16.80 -4.03 -21.83
N VAL A 41 17.11 -3.12 -20.91
CA VAL A 41 17.35 -3.41 -19.51
C VAL A 41 16.02 -3.77 -18.83
N THR A 42 16.00 -4.85 -18.04
CA THR A 42 14.77 -5.36 -17.41
C THR A 42 14.26 -4.39 -16.34
N GLY A 43 13.05 -3.88 -16.54
CA GLY A 43 12.33 -3.05 -15.56
C GLY A 43 11.61 -3.85 -14.48
N TYR A 44 10.89 -3.16 -13.60
CA TYR A 44 10.08 -3.81 -12.56
C TYR A 44 8.82 -4.41 -13.18
N LYS A 45 8.51 -5.66 -12.83
CA LYS A 45 7.28 -6.34 -13.24
C LYS A 45 6.57 -6.86 -12.00
N VAL A 46 5.34 -6.38 -11.79
CA VAL A 46 4.45 -6.90 -10.75
C VAL A 46 4.20 -8.39 -11.01
N LYS A 47 4.49 -9.24 -10.04
CA LYS A 47 4.30 -10.69 -10.19
C LYS A 47 2.86 -11.05 -9.91
N ALA A 48 2.27 -11.83 -10.81
CA ALA A 48 0.92 -12.35 -10.61
C ALA A 48 0.92 -13.42 -9.51
N SER A 49 -0.12 -13.41 -8.66
CA SER A 49 -0.33 -14.46 -7.65
C SER A 49 -0.24 -15.86 -8.27
N PRO A 50 0.35 -16.87 -7.60
CA PRO A 50 0.50 -18.20 -8.19
C PRO A 50 -0.84 -18.93 -8.42
N ARG A 51 -1.90 -18.59 -7.66
CA ARG A 51 -3.20 -19.26 -7.74
C ARG A 51 -4.14 -18.50 -8.67
N LEU A 52 -4.80 -19.21 -9.59
CA LEU A 52 -5.75 -18.60 -10.55
C LEU A 52 -6.91 -17.86 -9.87
N LEU A 53 -7.44 -18.42 -8.78
CA LEU A 53 -8.52 -17.80 -8.02
C LEU A 53 -8.09 -16.48 -7.37
N ASP A 54 -6.86 -16.43 -6.86
CA ASP A 54 -6.29 -15.19 -6.30
C ASP A 54 -6.10 -14.13 -7.39
N ARG A 55 -5.67 -14.51 -8.59
CA ARG A 55 -5.57 -13.57 -9.73
C ARG A 55 -6.92 -12.98 -10.13
N TRP A 56 -7.96 -13.81 -10.15
CA TRP A 56 -9.31 -13.35 -10.48
C TRP A 56 -9.79 -12.36 -9.42
N LEU A 57 -9.59 -12.68 -8.13
CA LEU A 57 -9.92 -11.78 -7.04
C LEU A 57 -9.14 -10.46 -7.13
N ASP A 58 -7.83 -10.50 -7.39
CA ASP A 58 -7.01 -9.30 -7.54
C ASP A 58 -7.50 -8.42 -8.69
N THR A 59 -8.02 -9.04 -9.76
CA THR A 59 -8.62 -8.33 -10.90
C THR A 59 -9.93 -7.65 -10.50
N VAL A 60 -10.79 -8.32 -9.74
CA VAL A 60 -12.06 -7.75 -9.24
C VAL A 60 -11.78 -6.57 -8.32
N VAL A 61 -10.85 -6.72 -7.38
CA VAL A 61 -10.44 -5.66 -6.46
C VAL A 61 -9.87 -4.46 -7.23
N ARG A 62 -9.06 -4.70 -8.26
CA ARG A 62 -8.53 -3.63 -9.13
C ARG A 62 -9.62 -2.89 -9.90
N ILE A 63 -10.64 -3.62 -10.37
CA ILE A 63 -11.80 -3.01 -11.04
C ILE A 63 -12.62 -2.18 -10.04
N ALA A 64 -12.81 -2.67 -8.81
CA ALA A 64 -13.54 -1.96 -7.76
C ALA A 64 -12.90 -0.59 -7.44
N GLY A 65 -11.57 -0.55 -7.32
CA GLY A 65 -10.80 0.68 -7.10
C GLY A 65 -10.63 1.58 -8.33
N SER A 66 -11.26 1.26 -9.47
CA SER A 66 -11.08 2.03 -10.69
C SER A 66 -11.90 3.33 -10.72
N ALA A 67 -11.39 4.33 -11.44
CA ALA A 67 -12.06 5.62 -11.62
C ALA A 67 -13.53 5.53 -12.07
N PRO A 68 -13.90 4.67 -13.05
CA PRO A 68 -15.30 4.54 -13.46
C PRO A 68 -16.22 4.03 -12.34
N ILE A 69 -15.78 3.06 -11.54
CA ILE A 69 -16.57 2.52 -10.43
C ILE A 69 -16.73 3.57 -9.33
N PHE A 70 -15.67 4.30 -9.01
CA PHE A 70 -15.76 5.43 -8.07
C PHE A 70 -16.78 6.48 -8.54
N CYS A 71 -16.69 6.92 -9.80
CA CYS A 71 -17.66 7.88 -10.37
C CYS A 71 -19.09 7.34 -10.38
N PHE A 72 -19.27 6.04 -10.62
CA PHE A 72 -20.57 5.39 -10.54
C PHE A 72 -21.15 5.44 -9.13
N ILE A 73 -20.34 5.11 -8.10
CA ILE A 73 -20.78 5.15 -6.69
C ILE A 73 -21.13 6.58 -6.28
N VAL A 74 -20.29 7.57 -6.63
CA VAL A 74 -20.59 8.99 -6.39
C VAL A 74 -21.90 9.40 -7.10
N GLY A 75 -22.09 8.97 -8.35
CA GLY A 75 -23.32 9.21 -9.10
C GLY A 75 -24.54 8.61 -8.40
N ALA A 76 -24.45 7.37 -7.91
CA ALA A 76 -25.52 6.70 -7.18
C ALA A 76 -25.86 7.41 -5.86
N LEU A 77 -24.84 7.86 -5.11
CA LEU A 77 -25.02 8.64 -3.89
C LEU A 77 -25.69 10.00 -4.17
N LEU A 78 -25.30 10.68 -5.25
CA LEU A 78 -25.94 11.93 -5.67
C LEU A 78 -27.40 11.71 -6.07
N VAL A 79 -27.71 10.66 -6.83
CA VAL A 79 -29.08 10.29 -7.19
C VAL A 79 -29.91 10.04 -5.93
N TRP A 80 -29.38 9.29 -4.97
CA TRP A 80 -30.04 9.07 -3.68
C TRP A 80 -30.25 10.39 -2.92
N ALA A 81 -29.24 11.25 -2.83
CA ALA A 81 -29.35 12.54 -2.15
C ALA A 81 -30.41 13.46 -2.78
N PHE A 82 -30.45 13.57 -4.11
CA PHE A 82 -31.42 14.41 -4.82
C PHE A 82 -32.84 13.86 -4.75
N LEU A 83 -33.03 12.54 -4.84
CA LEU A 83 -34.34 11.92 -4.64
C LEU A 83 -34.82 12.09 -3.19
N GLY A 84 -33.89 12.13 -2.23
CA GLY A 84 -34.16 12.44 -0.82
C GLY A 84 -34.85 13.78 -0.58
N ILE A 85 -34.71 14.78 -1.46
CA ILE A 85 -35.44 16.05 -1.35
C ILE A 85 -36.97 15.83 -1.41
N ARG A 86 -37.42 14.87 -2.22
CA ARG A 86 -38.85 14.54 -2.39
C ARG A 86 -39.30 13.42 -1.45
N PHE A 87 -38.47 12.41 -1.25
CA PHE A 87 -38.85 11.16 -0.57
C PHE A 87 -38.29 11.01 0.85
N GLY A 88 -37.43 11.91 1.30
CA GLY A 88 -36.70 11.81 2.58
C GLY A 88 -37.54 11.88 3.85
N LYS A 89 -38.86 12.13 3.74
CA LYS A 89 -39.80 12.01 4.87
C LYS A 89 -40.24 10.57 5.13
N SER A 90 -39.99 9.65 4.19
CA SER A 90 -40.25 8.22 4.38
C SER A 90 -39.14 7.57 5.17
N ALA A 91 -39.48 6.81 6.21
CA ALA A 91 -38.52 5.99 6.96
C ALA A 91 -37.87 4.93 6.06
N GLU A 92 -38.62 4.39 5.10
CA GLU A 92 -38.11 3.42 4.12
C GLU A 92 -36.99 4.04 3.26
N TRP A 93 -37.14 5.30 2.83
CA TRP A 93 -36.12 5.97 2.02
C TRP A 93 -34.79 6.17 2.78
N ALA A 94 -34.90 6.50 4.07
CA ALA A 94 -33.74 6.67 4.95
C ALA A 94 -33.07 5.32 5.27
N ALA A 95 -33.85 4.25 5.46
CA ALA A 95 -33.33 2.92 5.75
C ALA A 95 -32.54 2.32 4.57
N VAL A 96 -33.03 2.50 3.33
CA VAL A 96 -32.43 1.90 2.12
C VAL A 96 -30.94 2.19 1.95
N ILE A 97 -30.48 3.42 2.22
CA ILE A 97 -29.04 3.72 2.09
C ILE A 97 -28.20 2.98 3.11
N SER A 98 -28.75 2.76 4.31
CA SER A 98 -28.06 2.04 5.38
C SER A 98 -27.90 0.56 5.04
N ASP A 99 -28.93 -0.06 4.49
CA ASP A 99 -28.88 -1.47 4.12
C ASP A 99 -27.95 -1.72 2.92
N VAL A 100 -28.00 -0.84 1.92
CA VAL A 100 -27.07 -0.87 0.79
C VAL A 100 -25.64 -0.66 1.28
N GLN A 101 -25.43 0.33 2.16
CA GLN A 101 -24.12 0.58 2.75
C GLN A 101 -23.59 -0.63 3.50
N ALA A 102 -24.39 -1.29 4.32
CA ALA A 102 -24.00 -2.46 5.09
C ALA A 102 -23.40 -3.57 4.21
N ILE A 103 -24.05 -3.86 3.08
CA ILE A 103 -23.55 -4.85 2.12
C ILE A 103 -22.25 -4.36 1.48
N LEU A 104 -22.21 -3.10 1.04
CA LEU A 104 -21.02 -2.53 0.39
C LEU A 104 -19.81 -2.48 1.32
N CYS A 105 -19.98 -2.13 2.59
CA CYS A 105 -18.87 -1.99 3.53
C CYS A 105 -18.21 -3.34 3.81
N TYR A 106 -19.01 -4.40 3.96
CA TYR A 106 -18.44 -5.75 4.08
C TYR A 106 -17.61 -6.16 2.86
N VAL A 107 -18.06 -5.82 1.65
CA VAL A 107 -17.30 -6.04 0.41
C VAL A 107 -16.01 -5.22 0.42
N PHE A 108 -16.10 -3.92 0.71
CA PHE A 108 -14.97 -3.01 0.67
C PHE A 108 -13.96 -3.28 1.78
N ASP A 109 -14.35 -3.71 2.98
CA ASP A 109 -13.44 -4.15 4.03
C ASP A 109 -12.59 -5.33 3.55
N SER A 110 -13.24 -6.30 2.89
CA SER A 110 -12.55 -7.44 2.29
C SER A 110 -11.57 -7.00 1.20
N PHE A 111 -11.97 -6.05 0.34
CA PHE A 111 -11.14 -5.53 -0.74
C PHE A 111 -9.95 -4.72 -0.20
N LEU A 112 -10.18 -3.82 0.74
CA LEU A 112 -9.13 -3.01 1.37
C LEU A 112 -8.13 -3.88 2.12
N MET A 113 -8.60 -4.92 2.82
CA MET A 113 -7.71 -5.89 3.47
C MET A 113 -6.86 -6.63 2.43
N ARG A 114 -7.48 -7.09 1.34
CA ARG A 114 -6.76 -7.76 0.24
C ARG A 114 -5.73 -6.84 -0.42
N GLN A 115 -6.07 -5.60 -0.71
CA GLN A 115 -5.13 -4.62 -1.26
C GLN A 115 -3.93 -4.41 -0.32
N LEU A 116 -4.18 -4.29 0.98
CA LEU A 116 -3.12 -4.07 1.96
C LEU A 116 -2.15 -5.26 2.08
N LEU A 117 -2.69 -6.48 2.06
CA LEU A 117 -1.88 -7.71 2.06
C LEU A 117 -1.08 -7.84 0.75
N ARG A 118 -1.69 -7.50 -0.38
CA ARG A 118 -1.04 -7.50 -1.69
C ARG A 118 0.09 -6.48 -1.73
N GLU A 119 -0.17 -5.24 -1.36
CA GLU A 119 0.81 -4.15 -1.28
C GLU A 119 2.01 -4.56 -0.43
N TYR A 120 1.78 -5.13 0.76
CA TYR A 120 2.85 -5.63 1.60
C TYR A 120 3.69 -6.69 0.88
N SER A 121 3.05 -7.70 0.28
CA SER A 121 3.78 -8.77 -0.42
C SER A 121 4.61 -8.25 -1.61
N GLU A 122 4.04 -7.37 -2.43
CA GLU A 122 4.69 -6.77 -3.60
C GLU A 122 5.90 -5.90 -3.16
N GLN A 123 5.73 -5.04 -2.15
CA GLN A 123 6.81 -4.20 -1.64
C GLN A 123 7.96 -5.01 -1.04
N GLN A 124 7.66 -6.07 -0.29
CA GLN A 124 8.69 -6.94 0.30
C GLN A 124 9.43 -7.74 -0.78
N GLU A 125 8.74 -8.19 -1.82
CA GLU A 125 9.36 -8.87 -2.95
C GLU A 125 10.29 -7.93 -3.73
N ALA A 126 9.82 -6.72 -4.07
CA ALA A 126 10.64 -5.70 -4.71
C ALA A 126 11.89 -5.38 -3.88
N MET A 127 11.74 -5.29 -2.56
CA MET A 127 12.85 -5.06 -1.64
C MET A 127 13.84 -6.23 -1.59
N ALA A 128 13.36 -7.47 -1.63
CA ALA A 128 14.22 -8.66 -1.69
C ALA A 128 15.04 -8.67 -2.99
N GLU A 129 14.44 -8.31 -4.13
CA GLU A 129 15.14 -8.19 -5.40
C GLU A 129 16.17 -7.05 -5.40
N MET A 130 15.83 -5.88 -4.87
CA MET A 130 16.79 -4.77 -4.71
C MET A 130 18.00 -5.20 -3.86
N LYS A 131 17.77 -5.92 -2.77
CA LYS A 131 18.84 -6.45 -1.89
C LYS A 131 19.70 -7.50 -2.57
N SER A 132 19.07 -8.44 -3.28
CA SER A 132 19.72 -9.46 -4.11
C SER A 132 20.69 -8.81 -5.11
N ARG A 133 20.18 -7.86 -5.91
CA ARG A 133 20.98 -7.15 -6.91
C ARG A 133 22.11 -6.33 -6.28
N ARG A 134 21.83 -5.64 -5.16
CA ARG A 134 22.81 -4.87 -4.42
C ARG A 134 23.98 -5.73 -3.90
N ASN A 135 23.76 -7.00 -3.55
CA ASN A 135 24.86 -7.90 -3.16
C ASN A 135 25.82 -8.14 -4.33
N SER A 136 25.30 -8.36 -5.53
CA SER A 136 26.12 -8.46 -6.74
C SER A 136 26.87 -7.16 -7.01
N HIS A 137 26.22 -6.01 -6.79
CA HIS A 137 26.86 -4.70 -6.93
C HIS A 137 28.04 -4.54 -5.97
N GLU A 138 27.89 -4.96 -4.71
CA GLU A 138 29.00 -4.93 -3.74
C GLU A 138 30.20 -5.75 -4.20
N ARG A 139 29.94 -6.99 -4.66
CA ARG A 139 30.98 -7.89 -5.17
C ARG A 139 31.72 -7.27 -6.36
N MET A 140 30.96 -6.75 -7.34
CA MET A 140 31.54 -6.16 -8.55
C MET A 140 32.24 -4.83 -8.28
N LEU A 141 31.69 -3.97 -7.42
CA LEU A 141 32.36 -2.73 -6.99
C LEU A 141 33.68 -3.01 -6.27
N GLY A 142 33.76 -4.11 -5.51
CA GLY A 142 35.02 -4.58 -4.93
C GLY A 142 36.09 -4.89 -5.99
N LYS A 143 35.71 -5.61 -7.06
CA LYS A 143 36.60 -5.88 -8.21
C LYS A 143 36.99 -4.59 -8.95
N LEU A 144 36.02 -3.70 -9.20
CA LEU A 144 36.26 -2.42 -9.87
C LEU A 144 37.23 -1.54 -9.09
N LYS A 145 37.07 -1.45 -7.76
CA LYS A 145 37.99 -0.75 -6.87
C LYS A 145 39.42 -1.27 -6.99
N ASN A 146 39.59 -2.59 -7.04
CA ASN A 146 40.91 -3.20 -7.21
C ASN A 146 41.52 -2.86 -8.58
N LYS A 147 40.73 -2.79 -9.66
CA LYS A 147 41.19 -2.38 -11.00
C LYS A 147 41.58 -0.90 -11.06
N LEU A 148 40.84 -0.02 -10.39
CA LEU A 148 41.12 1.42 -10.39
C LEU A 148 42.36 1.79 -9.56
N GLY A 149 42.59 1.10 -8.45
CA GLY A 149 43.56 1.49 -7.43
C GLY A 149 43.10 2.70 -6.61
N PRO A 150 43.81 3.06 -5.52
CA PRO A 150 43.39 4.10 -4.58
C PRO A 150 43.27 5.49 -5.23
N GLU A 151 44.22 5.87 -6.08
CA GLU A 151 44.20 7.17 -6.78
C GLU A 151 43.07 7.26 -7.81
N GLY A 152 42.84 6.17 -8.56
CA GLY A 152 41.76 6.10 -9.55
C GLY A 152 40.39 6.24 -8.88
N VAL A 153 40.18 5.55 -7.75
CA VAL A 153 38.94 5.66 -6.96
C VAL A 153 38.70 7.10 -6.49
N HIS A 154 39.73 7.76 -5.96
CA HIS A 154 39.61 9.15 -5.50
C HIS A 154 39.23 10.10 -6.65
N ARG A 155 39.92 9.98 -7.80
CA ARG A 155 39.64 10.84 -8.96
C ARG A 155 38.24 10.63 -9.52
N VAL A 156 37.83 9.38 -9.70
CA VAL A 156 36.49 9.04 -10.21
C VAL A 156 35.40 9.46 -9.22
N SER A 157 35.63 9.30 -7.91
CA SER A 157 34.70 9.76 -6.87
C SER A 157 34.46 11.27 -6.92
N GLN A 158 35.51 12.07 -7.13
CA GLN A 158 35.37 13.53 -7.25
C GLN A 158 34.59 13.95 -8.50
N ILE A 159 34.86 13.33 -9.64
CA ILE A 159 34.15 13.62 -10.90
C ILE A 159 32.67 13.26 -10.77
N SER A 160 32.40 12.03 -10.34
CA SER A 160 31.04 11.51 -10.19
C SER A 160 30.25 12.25 -9.12
N GLY A 161 30.89 12.75 -8.06
CA GLY A 161 30.27 13.55 -6.98
C GLY A 161 29.70 14.89 -7.44
N ASN A 162 30.24 15.48 -8.50
CA ASN A 162 29.79 16.77 -9.04
C ASN A 162 28.70 16.64 -10.11
N ARG A 163 28.40 15.43 -10.60
CA ARG A 163 27.33 15.23 -11.57
C ARG A 163 25.95 15.53 -10.95
N PRO A 164 25.04 16.20 -11.68
CA PRO A 164 23.69 16.45 -11.23
C PRO A 164 22.91 15.14 -11.07
N LEU A 165 21.92 15.18 -10.17
CA LEU A 165 20.96 14.10 -9.98
C LEU A 165 19.65 14.50 -10.62
N ASP A 166 19.02 13.56 -11.33
CA ASP A 166 17.72 13.76 -11.94
C ASP A 166 16.63 13.48 -10.92
N ALA A 167 15.54 14.24 -10.97
CA ALA A 167 14.39 14.00 -10.12
C ALA A 167 13.68 12.69 -10.52
N LEU A 168 13.19 11.94 -9.53
CA LEU A 168 12.30 10.80 -9.75
C LEU A 168 10.89 11.31 -10.08
N ASP A 169 10.68 11.75 -11.33
CA ASP A 169 9.42 12.34 -11.78
C ASP A 169 8.54 11.37 -12.59
N GLN A 170 9.05 10.17 -12.89
CA GLN A 170 8.39 9.19 -13.75
C GLN A 170 6.99 8.82 -13.23
N GLY A 171 6.84 8.57 -11.93
CA GLY A 171 5.51 8.30 -11.35
C GLY A 171 4.54 9.48 -11.49
N THR A 172 5.01 10.73 -11.39
CA THR A 172 4.14 11.92 -11.52
C THR A 172 3.80 12.20 -12.98
N ARG A 173 4.72 11.92 -13.90
CA ARG A 173 4.54 12.09 -15.34
C ARG A 173 3.52 11.11 -15.93
N THR A 174 3.52 9.87 -15.46
CA THR A 174 2.59 8.83 -15.95
C THR A 174 1.21 8.91 -15.31
N GLN A 175 1.06 9.63 -14.21
CA GLN A 175 -0.24 9.81 -13.54
C GLN A 175 -1.20 10.65 -14.38
N GLY A 176 -2.36 10.07 -14.70
CA GLY A 176 -3.48 10.76 -15.33
C GLY A 176 -4.08 11.87 -14.45
N TRP A 177 -4.78 12.81 -15.09
CA TRP A 177 -5.41 13.95 -14.39
C TRP A 177 -6.37 13.53 -13.28
N PHE A 178 -7.16 12.47 -13.50
CA PHE A 178 -8.10 11.95 -12.49
C PHE A 178 -7.37 11.49 -11.22
N ALA A 179 -6.28 10.72 -11.35
CA ALA A 179 -5.49 10.28 -10.21
C ALA A 179 -4.91 11.46 -9.41
N ARG A 180 -4.48 12.53 -10.11
CA ARG A 180 -4.02 13.76 -9.44
C ARG A 180 -5.14 14.45 -8.66
N MET A 181 -6.37 14.47 -9.18
CA MET A 181 -7.53 14.99 -8.45
C MET A 181 -7.84 14.16 -7.21
N ILE A 182 -7.85 12.83 -7.31
CA ILE A 182 -8.07 11.93 -6.16
C ILE A 182 -7.01 12.15 -5.08
N ILE A 183 -5.72 12.22 -5.44
CA ILE A 183 -4.63 12.46 -4.48
C ILE A 183 -4.75 13.84 -3.84
N PHE A 184 -5.13 14.86 -4.61
CA PHE A 184 -5.38 16.19 -4.07
C PHE A 184 -6.56 16.20 -3.09
N SER A 185 -7.67 15.54 -3.42
CA SER A 185 -8.81 15.37 -2.53
C SER A 185 -8.43 14.59 -1.25
N ALA A 186 -7.52 13.62 -1.36
CA ALA A 186 -7.07 12.83 -0.23
C ALA A 186 -6.33 13.69 0.79
N TRP A 187 -5.52 14.65 0.34
CA TRP A 187 -4.87 15.62 1.21
C TRP A 187 -5.87 16.42 2.06
N ALA A 188 -7.01 16.81 1.47
CA ALA A 188 -8.08 17.52 2.19
C ALA A 188 -8.86 16.61 3.16
N PHE A 189 -9.29 15.42 2.70
CA PHE A 189 -10.07 14.49 3.54
C PHE A 189 -9.25 13.89 4.68
N GLY A 190 -7.98 13.61 4.45
CA GLY A 190 -7.05 13.08 5.46
C GLY A 190 -6.52 14.13 6.43
N HIS A 191 -6.91 15.40 6.31
CA HIS A 191 -6.44 16.44 7.23
C HIS A 191 -7.06 16.27 8.63
N ILE A 192 -6.28 16.51 9.70
CA ILE A 192 -6.76 16.35 11.08
C ILE A 192 -7.99 17.20 11.41
N ILE A 193 -8.10 18.37 10.78
CA ILE A 193 -9.26 19.27 10.92
C ILE A 193 -10.53 18.58 10.42
N THR A 194 -10.46 17.82 9.33
CA THR A 194 -11.61 17.08 8.79
C THR A 194 -12.06 16.00 9.77
N VAL A 195 -11.11 15.27 10.37
CA VAL A 195 -11.40 14.29 11.44
C VAL A 195 -11.98 14.96 12.69
N GLY A 196 -11.46 16.13 13.08
CA GLY A 196 -12.00 16.91 14.19
C GLY A 196 -13.42 17.41 13.93
N MET A 197 -13.68 17.92 12.72
CA MET A 197 -15.00 18.37 12.28
C MET A 197 -16.01 17.24 12.30
N TYR A 198 -15.61 16.03 11.90
CA TYR A 198 -16.44 14.83 12.01
C TYR A 198 -16.94 14.63 13.46
N TRP A 199 -16.05 14.65 14.45
CA TRP A 199 -16.44 14.50 15.86
C TRP A 199 -17.29 15.66 16.37
N VAL A 200 -17.01 16.89 15.94
CA VAL A 200 -17.86 18.05 16.26
C VAL A 200 -19.28 17.83 15.76
N CYS A 201 -19.46 17.31 14.53
CA CYS A 201 -20.79 16.97 13.99
C CYS A 201 -21.49 15.88 14.83
N ILE A 202 -20.75 14.83 15.24
CA ILE A 202 -21.31 13.77 16.11
C ILE A 202 -21.73 14.32 17.48
N PHE A 203 -20.93 15.18 18.11
CA PHE A 203 -21.28 15.77 19.40
C PHE A 203 -22.46 16.74 19.31
N ILE A 204 -22.55 17.52 18.22
CA ILE A 204 -23.72 18.35 17.94
C ILE A 204 -24.97 17.46 17.84
N TRP A 205 -24.93 16.40 17.02
CA TRP A 205 -26.04 15.47 16.88
C TRP A 205 -26.47 14.84 18.22
N LEU A 206 -25.50 14.41 19.05
CA LEU A 206 -25.77 13.90 20.39
C LEU A 206 -26.46 14.94 21.28
N GLY A 207 -26.02 16.20 21.23
CA GLY A 207 -26.64 17.31 21.98
C GLY A 207 -28.10 17.57 21.59
N PHE A 208 -28.44 17.40 20.32
CA PHE A 208 -29.82 17.52 19.83
C PHE A 208 -30.72 16.33 20.23
N GLY A 209 -30.15 15.21 20.69
CA GLY A 209 -30.90 14.03 21.12
C GLY A 209 -31.95 14.32 22.19
N HIS A 210 -31.62 15.19 23.16
CA HIS A 210 -32.56 15.59 24.22
C HIS A 210 -33.78 16.34 23.66
N TYR A 211 -33.58 17.26 22.72
CA TYR A 211 -34.66 18.02 22.08
C TYR A 211 -35.53 17.15 21.18
N CYS A 212 -34.95 16.10 20.58
CA CYS A 212 -35.67 15.13 19.75
C CYS A 212 -36.26 13.96 20.56
N GLY A 213 -36.19 13.99 21.89
CA GLY A 213 -36.74 12.97 22.78
C GLY A 213 -36.11 11.59 22.62
N TRP A 214 -34.88 11.50 22.10
CA TRP A 214 -34.17 10.24 21.82
C TRP A 214 -34.95 9.25 20.96
N THR A 215 -35.77 9.77 20.03
CA THR A 215 -36.64 8.98 19.16
C THR A 215 -35.87 8.12 18.15
N ASP A 216 -36.50 7.03 17.68
CA ASP A 216 -35.93 6.18 16.61
C ASP A 216 -35.68 6.97 15.32
N GLN A 217 -36.50 7.98 15.01
CA GLN A 217 -36.28 8.88 13.86
C GLN A 217 -34.98 9.69 13.98
N TRP A 218 -34.65 10.19 15.18
CA TRP A 218 -33.38 10.88 15.43
C TRP A 218 -32.17 9.95 15.24
N GLN A 219 -32.31 8.67 15.60
CA GLN A 219 -31.31 7.63 15.36
C GLN A 219 -31.16 7.31 13.87
N LEU A 220 -32.27 7.19 13.14
CA LEU A 220 -32.27 6.88 11.70
C LEU A 220 -31.60 7.98 10.86
N TYR A 221 -31.71 9.26 11.25
CA TYR A 221 -31.06 10.35 10.53
C TYR A 221 -29.53 10.25 10.56
N ILE A 222 -28.94 10.00 11.73
CA ILE A 222 -27.49 9.84 11.80
C ILE A 222 -27.04 8.57 11.11
N ASN A 223 -27.83 7.49 11.22
CA ASN A 223 -27.56 6.22 10.57
C ASN A 223 -27.45 6.43 9.06
N SER A 224 -28.45 7.06 8.45
CA SER A 224 -28.47 7.35 7.02
C SER A 224 -27.30 8.25 6.58
N ALA A 225 -27.00 9.31 7.36
CA ALA A 225 -25.94 10.24 7.04
C ALA A 225 -24.54 9.60 7.14
N THR A 226 -24.30 8.81 8.19
CA THR A 226 -23.03 8.09 8.38
C THR A 226 -22.89 6.97 7.35
N SER A 227 -23.96 6.24 7.02
CA SER A 227 -23.96 5.25 5.94
C SER A 227 -23.58 5.86 4.59
N ALA A 228 -24.19 6.99 4.19
CA ALA A 228 -23.85 7.66 2.94
C ALA A 228 -22.38 8.12 2.92
N LEU A 229 -21.90 8.69 4.02
CA LEU A 229 -20.50 9.09 4.17
C LEU A 229 -19.55 7.88 4.09
N MET A 230 -19.91 6.77 4.72
CA MET A 230 -19.10 5.56 4.76
C MET A 230 -18.95 4.96 3.36
N VAL A 231 -20.03 4.84 2.59
CA VAL A 231 -19.97 4.39 1.18
C VAL A 231 -19.03 5.29 0.35
N LEU A 232 -19.13 6.60 0.53
CA LEU A 232 -18.26 7.56 -0.16
C LEU A 232 -16.79 7.35 0.23
N VAL A 233 -16.51 7.24 1.53
CA VAL A 233 -15.14 7.11 2.05
C VAL A 233 -14.51 5.78 1.66
N PHE A 234 -15.26 4.67 1.68
CA PHE A 234 -14.76 3.37 1.22
C PHE A 234 -14.39 3.39 -0.26
N ALA A 235 -15.32 3.84 -1.11
CA ALA A 235 -15.07 3.93 -2.54
C ALA A 235 -13.89 4.87 -2.84
N PHE A 236 -13.78 5.97 -2.09
CA PHE A 236 -12.68 6.91 -2.21
C PHE A 236 -11.34 6.29 -1.80
N LEU A 237 -11.29 5.59 -0.66
CA LEU A 237 -10.07 4.96 -0.14
C LEU A 237 -9.59 3.83 -1.05
N ASP A 238 -10.51 3.03 -1.58
CA ASP A 238 -10.23 1.95 -2.53
C ASP A 238 -9.61 2.53 -3.82
N CYS A 239 -10.21 3.59 -4.36
CA CYS A 239 -9.69 4.30 -5.53
C CYS A 239 -8.34 4.98 -5.27
N LEU A 240 -8.18 5.60 -4.09
CA LEU A 240 -6.94 6.26 -3.67
C LEU A 240 -5.78 5.26 -3.59
N ARG A 241 -6.02 4.08 -3.01
CA ARG A 241 -5.00 3.02 -2.89
C ARG A 241 -4.56 2.50 -4.25
N GLU A 242 -5.48 2.26 -5.18
CA GLU A 242 -5.10 1.83 -6.53
C GLU A 242 -4.27 2.91 -7.26
N CYS A 243 -4.64 4.20 -7.11
CA CYS A 243 -3.86 5.32 -7.67
C CYS A 243 -2.43 5.38 -7.09
N TYR A 244 -2.26 5.06 -5.81
CA TYR A 244 -0.95 4.99 -5.18
C TYR A 244 -0.16 3.75 -5.61
N ALA A 245 -0.79 2.60 -5.73
CA ALA A 245 -0.14 1.38 -6.22
C ALA A 245 0.45 1.59 -7.62
N ASP A 246 -0.32 2.20 -8.54
CA ASP A 246 0.16 2.54 -9.88
C ASP A 246 1.35 3.53 -9.84
N TYR A 247 1.31 4.52 -8.94
CA TYR A 247 2.42 5.47 -8.76
C TYR A 247 3.70 4.77 -8.28
N VAL A 248 3.58 3.97 -7.21
CA VAL A 248 4.72 3.24 -6.63
C VAL A 248 5.32 2.27 -7.67
N ASN A 249 4.49 1.55 -8.42
CA ASN A 249 4.96 0.64 -9.46
C ASN A 249 5.78 1.35 -10.55
N ASN A 250 5.35 2.54 -10.98
CA ASN A 250 6.10 3.35 -11.96
C ASN A 250 7.44 3.85 -11.40
N CYS A 251 7.47 4.25 -10.12
CA CYS A 251 8.71 4.66 -9.46
C CYS A 251 9.67 3.48 -9.22
N LEU A 252 9.12 2.30 -8.87
CA LEU A 252 9.90 1.06 -8.78
C LEU A 252 10.49 0.68 -10.15
N ASP A 253 9.73 0.79 -11.24
CA ASP A 253 10.24 0.52 -12.59
C ASP A 253 11.46 1.39 -12.93
N ALA A 254 11.38 2.70 -12.63
CA ALA A 254 12.51 3.61 -12.83
C ALA A 254 13.75 3.19 -12.01
N ILE A 255 13.58 2.85 -10.73
CA ILE A 255 14.67 2.39 -9.86
C ILE A 255 15.25 1.06 -10.37
N PHE A 256 14.41 0.10 -10.76
CA PHE A 256 14.85 -1.20 -11.22
C PHE A 256 15.59 -1.14 -12.56
N ARG A 257 15.15 -0.30 -13.49
CA ARG A 257 15.86 -0.03 -14.75
C ARG A 257 17.22 0.60 -14.50
N LEU A 258 17.30 1.54 -13.56
CA LEU A 258 18.55 2.17 -13.15
C LEU A 258 19.52 1.15 -12.54
N ASP A 259 19.02 0.33 -11.62
CA ASP A 259 19.78 -0.75 -10.98
C ASP A 259 20.27 -1.81 -11.96
N ALA A 260 19.43 -2.22 -12.92
CA ALA A 260 19.82 -3.19 -13.94
C ALA A 260 20.82 -2.57 -14.94
N THR A 261 20.73 -1.27 -15.23
CA THR A 261 21.75 -0.57 -16.04
C THR A 261 23.09 -0.53 -15.31
N LEU A 262 23.07 -0.22 -14.01
CA LEU A 262 24.25 -0.27 -13.15
C LEU A 262 24.87 -1.67 -13.09
N GLU A 263 24.03 -2.71 -12.96
CA GLU A 263 24.49 -4.10 -13.01
C GLU A 263 25.21 -4.41 -14.33
N LYS A 264 24.62 -4.04 -15.46
CA LYS A 264 25.16 -4.29 -16.80
C LYS A 264 26.53 -3.62 -16.99
N GLU A 265 26.66 -2.36 -16.60
CA GLU A 265 27.94 -1.64 -16.68
C GLU A 265 29.00 -2.25 -15.76
N LEU A 266 28.62 -2.62 -14.52
CA LEU A 266 29.54 -3.29 -13.59
C LEU A 266 30.02 -4.63 -14.13
N ARG A 267 29.13 -5.45 -14.70
CA ARG A 267 29.49 -6.73 -15.32
C ARG A 267 30.43 -6.52 -16.51
N CYS A 268 30.18 -5.52 -17.35
CA CYS A 268 31.03 -5.19 -18.50
C CYS A 268 32.48 -4.86 -18.07
N ILE A 269 32.65 -4.09 -16.99
CA ILE A 269 33.99 -3.69 -16.52
C ILE A 269 34.68 -4.81 -15.73
N THR A 270 33.91 -5.60 -14.97
CA THR A 270 34.47 -6.59 -14.03
C THR A 270 34.55 -8.00 -14.59
N ASP A 271 33.95 -8.25 -15.76
CA ASP A 271 33.82 -9.57 -16.39
C ASP A 271 33.14 -10.59 -15.46
N ASP A 272 32.09 -10.14 -14.75
CA ASP A 272 31.36 -10.96 -13.77
C ASP A 272 30.16 -11.65 -14.45
N HIS A 273 30.26 -12.96 -14.64
CA HIS A 273 29.19 -13.81 -15.19
C HIS A 273 28.39 -14.55 -14.12
N LEU A 274 28.64 -14.30 -12.83
CA LEU A 274 27.95 -15.01 -11.76
C LEU A 274 26.50 -14.50 -11.64
N PRO A 275 25.51 -15.38 -11.45
CA PRO A 275 24.13 -14.96 -11.25
C PRO A 275 23.96 -14.16 -9.96
N ASN A 276 22.90 -13.35 -9.90
CA ASN A 276 22.51 -12.65 -8.68
C ASN A 276 22.13 -13.64 -7.59
N GLU A 277 22.62 -13.42 -6.37
CA GLU A 277 22.36 -14.30 -5.24
C GLU A 277 20.94 -14.10 -4.69
N PRO A 278 20.23 -15.18 -4.32
CA PRO A 278 18.90 -15.05 -3.74
C PRO A 278 18.94 -14.39 -2.37
N GLU A 279 18.05 -13.43 -2.15
CA GLU A 279 17.83 -12.83 -0.82
C GLU A 279 16.54 -13.40 -0.22
N VAL A 280 16.60 -13.77 1.06
CA VAL A 280 15.44 -14.26 1.81
C VAL A 280 15.12 -13.29 2.94
N ILE A 281 13.96 -12.64 2.87
CA ILE A 281 13.41 -11.85 3.96
C ILE A 281 12.65 -12.79 4.89
N GLN A 282 13.13 -12.86 6.13
CA GLN A 282 12.53 -13.68 7.18
C GLN A 282 11.26 -13.03 7.72
N PRO A 283 10.21 -13.82 8.04
CA PRO A 283 8.99 -13.26 8.60
C PRO A 283 9.25 -12.63 9.96
N PRO A 284 8.60 -11.49 10.27
CA PRO A 284 8.75 -10.82 11.56
C PRO A 284 8.29 -11.71 12.71
N ARG A 285 8.99 -11.60 13.84
CA ARG A 285 8.64 -12.30 15.09
C ARG A 285 7.64 -11.46 15.86
N GLU A 286 6.48 -12.03 16.15
CA GLU A 286 5.37 -11.33 16.77
C GLU A 286 4.73 -12.16 17.89
N ASN A 287 4.00 -11.48 18.78
CA ASN A 287 3.22 -12.10 19.85
C ASN A 287 2.14 -13.04 19.27
N PRO A 288 1.86 -14.20 19.88
CA PRO A 288 0.73 -15.06 19.51
C PRO A 288 -0.61 -14.35 19.23
N LEU A 289 -0.96 -13.32 20.00
CA LEU A 289 -2.20 -12.56 19.76
C LEU A 289 -2.16 -11.79 18.44
N GLN A 290 -1.03 -11.15 18.12
CA GLN A 290 -0.83 -10.49 16.83
C GLN A 290 -0.84 -11.51 15.69
N VAL A 291 -0.33 -12.72 15.92
CA VAL A 291 -0.39 -13.82 14.95
C VAL A 291 -1.85 -14.21 14.69
N ALA A 292 -2.72 -14.27 15.70
CA ALA A 292 -4.15 -14.52 15.51
C ALA A 292 -4.81 -13.41 14.66
N VAL A 293 -4.46 -12.15 14.88
CA VAL A 293 -4.90 -11.01 14.05
C VAL A 293 -4.47 -11.19 12.59
N PHE A 294 -3.24 -11.66 12.33
CA PHE A 294 -2.80 -11.96 10.96
C PHE A 294 -3.60 -13.07 10.30
N TYR A 295 -4.00 -14.13 11.02
CA TYR A 295 -4.87 -15.15 10.46
C TYR A 295 -6.25 -14.60 10.11
N TYR A 296 -6.83 -13.79 10.98
CA TYR A 296 -8.13 -13.17 10.75
C TYR A 296 -8.12 -12.24 9.54
N ALA A 297 -7.11 -11.35 9.45
CA ALA A 297 -6.89 -10.46 8.31
C ALA A 297 -6.78 -11.23 6.98
N ASP A 298 -6.07 -12.35 6.98
CA ASP A 298 -5.89 -13.18 5.78
C ASP A 298 -7.19 -13.92 5.41
N ILE A 299 -8.04 -14.32 6.38
CA ILE A 299 -9.37 -14.88 6.09
C ILE A 299 -10.25 -13.83 5.40
N ILE A 300 -10.30 -12.61 5.93
CA ILE A 300 -11.09 -11.51 5.35
C ILE A 300 -10.58 -11.13 3.97
N GLY A 301 -9.27 -10.95 3.82
CA GLY A 301 -8.64 -10.55 2.57
C GLY A 301 -8.56 -11.65 1.52
N THR A 302 -9.05 -12.87 1.78
CA THR A 302 -9.03 -13.97 0.82
C THR A 302 -10.44 -14.36 0.36
N LEU A 303 -10.50 -15.27 -0.60
CA LEU A 303 -11.75 -15.82 -1.10
C LEU A 303 -12.65 -16.38 0.01
N VAL A 304 -12.07 -16.84 1.13
CA VAL A 304 -12.83 -17.34 2.27
C VAL A 304 -13.76 -16.26 2.82
N GLY A 305 -13.28 -15.03 3.00
CA GLY A 305 -14.10 -13.89 3.42
C GLY A 305 -15.26 -13.62 2.46
N ILE A 306 -15.02 -13.68 1.15
CA ILE A 306 -16.06 -13.49 0.13
C ILE A 306 -17.09 -14.62 0.15
N MET A 307 -16.67 -15.87 0.35
CA MET A 307 -17.61 -17.00 0.47
C MET A 307 -18.47 -16.86 1.73
N ILE A 308 -17.89 -16.38 2.84
CA ILE A 308 -18.63 -16.06 4.06
C ILE A 308 -19.65 -14.95 3.79
N LEU A 309 -19.25 -13.87 3.11
CA LEU A 309 -20.15 -12.80 2.70
C LEU A 309 -21.34 -13.32 1.90
N ILE A 310 -21.08 -14.10 0.85
CA ILE A 310 -22.15 -14.67 0.00
C ILE A 310 -23.07 -15.55 0.84
N ALA A 311 -22.52 -16.40 1.71
CA ALA A 311 -23.31 -17.26 2.59
C ALA A 311 -24.21 -16.44 3.54
N VAL A 312 -23.71 -15.34 4.10
CA VAL A 312 -24.48 -14.45 4.95
C VAL A 312 -25.60 -13.75 4.17
N ILE A 313 -25.31 -13.22 2.97
CA ILE A 313 -26.32 -12.59 2.11
C ILE A 313 -27.42 -13.59 1.75
N VAL A 314 -27.05 -14.81 1.38
CA VAL A 314 -28.01 -15.89 1.06
C VAL A 314 -28.85 -16.25 2.29
N ALA A 315 -28.23 -16.38 3.46
CA ALA A 315 -28.94 -16.66 4.70
C ALA A 315 -29.92 -15.53 5.05
N TRP A 316 -29.49 -14.28 4.97
CA TRP A 316 -30.33 -13.11 5.19
C TRP A 316 -31.53 -13.09 4.24
N ALA A 317 -31.30 -13.32 2.94
CA ALA A 317 -32.37 -13.41 1.94
C ALA A 317 -33.34 -14.56 2.23
N ALA A 318 -32.84 -15.71 2.67
CA ALA A 318 -33.65 -16.87 3.03
C ALA A 318 -34.52 -16.66 4.28
N VAL A 319 -34.10 -15.78 5.19
CA VAL A 319 -34.89 -15.39 6.37
C VAL A 319 -35.98 -14.35 6.03
N GLY A 320 -35.86 -13.64 4.90
CA GLY A 320 -36.82 -12.61 4.46
C GLY A 320 -38.29 -13.03 4.45
N PRO A 321 -38.66 -14.20 3.88
CA PRO A 321 -40.03 -14.69 3.89
C PRO A 321 -40.62 -14.88 5.30
N VAL A 322 -39.81 -15.25 6.29
CA VAL A 322 -40.25 -15.46 7.68
C VAL A 322 -40.62 -14.13 8.34
N PHE A 323 -39.91 -13.06 7.98
CA PHE A 323 -40.16 -11.71 8.49
C PHE A 323 -41.08 -10.88 7.59
N HIS A 324 -41.64 -11.46 6.54
CA HIS A 324 -42.46 -10.76 5.54
C HIS A 324 -41.75 -9.54 4.92
N PHE A 325 -40.42 -9.55 4.84
CA PHE A 325 -39.62 -8.43 4.32
C PHE A 325 -39.92 -7.08 5.00
N ASN A 326 -40.21 -7.10 6.30
CA ASN A 326 -40.49 -5.88 7.07
C ASN A 326 -39.22 -5.10 7.45
N ASP A 327 -39.38 -3.92 8.07
CA ASP A 327 -38.28 -3.04 8.47
C ASP A 327 -37.25 -3.73 9.39
N ASN A 328 -37.70 -4.65 10.25
CA ASN A 328 -36.81 -5.41 11.13
C ASN A 328 -35.93 -6.39 10.36
N TRP A 329 -36.39 -6.93 9.23
CA TRP A 329 -35.58 -7.79 8.36
C TRP A 329 -34.49 -7.00 7.64
N TRP A 330 -34.82 -5.80 7.18
CA TRP A 330 -33.86 -4.87 6.59
C TRP A 330 -32.78 -4.46 7.60
N LEU A 331 -33.16 -4.07 8.82
CA LEU A 331 -32.21 -3.71 9.88
C LEU A 331 -31.28 -4.85 10.32
N LEU A 332 -31.66 -6.11 10.10
CA LEU A 332 -30.87 -7.28 10.53
C LEU A 332 -29.52 -7.36 9.80
N ILE A 333 -29.50 -7.09 8.48
CA ILE A 333 -28.22 -7.11 7.73
C ILE A 333 -27.34 -5.94 8.14
N GLY A 334 -27.93 -4.75 8.38
CA GLY A 334 -27.23 -3.58 8.89
C GLY A 334 -26.57 -3.84 10.24
N THR A 335 -27.29 -4.50 11.15
CA THR A 335 -26.78 -4.85 12.48
C THR A 335 -25.59 -5.83 12.41
N TYR A 336 -25.70 -6.87 11.59
CA TYR A 336 -24.58 -7.81 11.39
C TYR A 336 -23.37 -7.11 10.77
N ALA A 337 -23.59 -6.36 9.68
CA ALA A 337 -22.52 -5.70 8.95
C ALA A 337 -21.83 -4.64 9.82
N GLY A 338 -22.58 -3.84 10.57
CA GLY A 338 -22.02 -2.83 11.48
C GLY A 338 -21.13 -3.47 12.55
N LEU A 339 -21.55 -4.58 13.16
CA LEU A 339 -20.74 -5.27 14.17
C LEU A 339 -19.44 -5.86 13.61
N ILE A 340 -19.50 -6.46 12.41
CA ILE A 340 -18.30 -7.01 11.75
C ILE A 340 -17.42 -5.88 11.23
N GLY A 341 -17.97 -4.90 10.51
CA GLY A 341 -17.23 -3.74 9.98
C GLY A 341 -16.53 -2.94 11.07
N LEU A 342 -17.17 -2.79 12.24
CA LEU A 342 -16.49 -2.25 13.42
C LEU A 342 -15.25 -3.05 13.77
N PHE A 343 -15.36 -4.36 13.95
CA PHE A 343 -14.21 -5.19 14.32
C PHE A 343 -13.13 -5.20 13.22
N ASP A 344 -13.55 -5.27 11.96
CA ASP A 344 -12.68 -5.27 10.78
C ASP A 344 -11.92 -3.95 10.66
N SER A 345 -12.54 -2.81 11.02
CA SER A 345 -11.88 -1.50 11.02
C SER A 345 -10.70 -1.43 12.01
N PHE A 346 -10.83 -2.03 13.20
CA PHE A 346 -9.74 -2.14 14.17
C PHE A 346 -8.61 -3.04 13.65
N ILE A 347 -8.98 -4.18 13.06
CA ILE A 347 -8.01 -5.12 12.47
C ILE A 347 -7.27 -4.44 11.33
N LEU A 348 -7.99 -3.84 10.38
CA LEU A 348 -7.42 -3.14 9.22
C LEU A 348 -6.45 -2.04 9.67
N ARG A 349 -6.79 -1.29 10.73
CA ARG A 349 -5.90 -0.26 11.26
C ARG A 349 -4.63 -0.84 11.89
N ASN A 350 -4.74 -1.95 12.63
CA ASN A 350 -3.59 -2.64 13.19
C ASN A 350 -2.67 -3.20 12.08
N ILE A 351 -3.25 -3.87 11.08
CA ILE A 351 -2.50 -4.40 9.94
C ILE A 351 -1.78 -3.27 9.19
N GLN A 352 -2.45 -2.13 8.93
CA GLN A 352 -1.82 -1.00 8.24
C GLN A 352 -0.60 -0.46 9.02
N GLY A 353 -0.72 -0.37 10.35
CA GLY A 353 0.41 0.00 11.22
C GLY A 353 1.58 -0.97 11.10
N LYS A 354 1.31 -2.28 11.07
CA LYS A 354 2.33 -3.33 10.91
C LYS A 354 2.99 -3.33 9.54
N VAL A 355 2.22 -3.14 8.47
CA VAL A 355 2.77 -2.98 7.11
C VAL A 355 3.75 -1.82 7.06
N LYS A 356 3.36 -0.65 7.58
CA LYS A 356 4.24 0.53 7.65
C LYS A 356 5.53 0.24 8.43
N GLU A 357 5.42 -0.34 9.63
CA GLU A 357 6.57 -0.69 10.48
C GLU A 357 7.56 -1.60 9.74
N TYR A 358 7.07 -2.66 9.11
CA TYR A 358 7.93 -3.62 8.42
C TYR A 358 8.57 -3.04 7.15
N THR A 359 7.82 -2.26 6.37
CA THR A 359 8.36 -1.61 5.16
C THR A 359 9.48 -0.63 5.53
N VAL A 360 9.27 0.22 6.54
CA VAL A 360 10.31 1.16 7.02
C VAL A 360 11.56 0.42 7.49
N CYS A 361 11.40 -0.69 8.24
CA CYS A 361 12.53 -1.49 8.70
C CYS A 361 13.37 -2.05 7.53
N GLN A 362 12.72 -2.52 6.46
CA GLN A 362 13.44 -3.02 5.29
C GLN A 362 14.15 -1.92 4.50
N ILE A 363 13.51 -0.75 4.35
CA ILE A 363 14.12 0.42 3.70
C ILE A 363 15.37 0.88 4.47
N GLN A 364 15.29 0.99 5.80
CA GLN A 364 16.44 1.33 6.65
C GLN A 364 17.55 0.28 6.56
N SER A 365 17.19 -1.01 6.48
CA SER A 365 18.15 -2.10 6.25
C SER A 365 18.87 -1.96 4.90
N LEU A 366 18.15 -1.60 3.83
CA LEU A 366 18.74 -1.31 2.53
C LEU A 366 19.65 -0.08 2.58
N GLU A 367 19.20 1.01 3.20
CA GLU A 367 19.98 2.24 3.37
C GLU A 367 21.32 1.96 4.07
N LYS A 368 21.31 1.22 5.20
CA LYS A 368 22.54 0.86 5.92
C LYS A 368 23.53 0.08 5.05
N ARG A 369 23.02 -0.84 4.22
CA ARG A 369 23.83 -1.62 3.26
C ARG A 369 24.39 -0.73 2.15
N ASP A 370 23.61 0.22 1.67
CA ASP A 370 24.06 1.20 0.67
C ASP A 370 25.18 2.08 1.23
N MET A 371 25.03 2.61 2.45
CA MET A 371 26.05 3.46 3.08
C MET A 371 27.41 2.75 3.20
N THR A 372 27.38 1.43 3.38
CA THR A 372 28.60 0.60 3.39
C THR A 372 29.29 0.60 2.01
N LEU A 373 28.53 0.64 0.90
CA LEU A 373 29.08 0.76 -0.44
C LEU A 373 29.75 2.11 -0.64
N PHE A 374 29.04 3.20 -0.31
CA PHE A 374 29.56 4.57 -0.44
C PHE A 374 30.84 4.78 0.37
N ALA A 375 30.90 4.25 1.60
CA ALA A 375 32.10 4.29 2.42
C ALA A 375 33.27 3.53 1.78
N LYS A 376 33.03 2.33 1.23
CA LYS A 376 34.07 1.52 0.58
C LYS A 376 34.64 2.15 -0.69
N THR A 377 33.82 2.90 -1.44
CA THR A 377 34.19 3.58 -2.68
C THR A 377 34.61 5.03 -2.49
N GLN A 378 34.63 5.53 -1.24
CA GLN A 378 34.92 6.93 -0.91
C GLN A 378 34.02 7.93 -1.67
N MET A 379 32.80 7.52 -2.00
CA MET A 379 31.83 8.37 -2.71
C MET A 379 31.08 9.26 -1.73
N ALA A 380 30.84 10.51 -2.14
CA ALA A 380 29.91 11.38 -1.42
C ALA A 380 28.50 10.80 -1.47
N VAL A 381 27.87 10.67 -0.30
CA VAL A 381 26.47 10.26 -0.20
C VAL A 381 25.60 11.42 -0.67
N PRO A 382 24.62 11.20 -1.57
CA PRO A 382 23.66 12.23 -1.93
C PRO A 382 22.98 12.83 -0.70
N PRO A 383 22.64 14.14 -0.71
CA PRO A 383 21.83 14.74 0.35
C PRO A 383 20.56 13.92 0.58
N LYS A 384 20.25 13.65 1.84
CA LYS A 384 19.02 12.95 2.22
C LYS A 384 17.89 13.96 2.25
N ASP A 385 16.90 13.76 1.39
CA ASP A 385 15.63 14.47 1.55
C ASP A 385 14.96 13.95 2.81
N ASN A 386 14.58 14.86 3.69
CA ASN A 386 13.88 14.54 4.92
C ASN A 386 12.41 14.90 4.78
N PHE A 387 11.56 13.99 5.23
CA PHE A 387 10.15 14.28 5.36
C PHE A 387 9.93 15.25 6.53
N ASP A 388 9.34 16.42 6.27
CA ASP A 388 9.13 17.44 7.30
C ASP A 388 7.98 17.03 8.24
N THR A 389 8.35 16.62 9.45
CA THR A 389 7.40 16.25 10.51
C THR A 389 7.18 17.35 11.54
N SER A 390 7.61 18.59 11.25
CA SER A 390 7.65 19.67 12.25
C SER A 390 6.27 20.20 12.64
N SER A 391 5.27 20.09 11.75
CA SER A 391 3.94 20.64 12.00
C SER A 391 3.20 19.93 13.14
N VAL A 392 2.52 20.72 13.98
CA VAL A 392 1.73 20.21 15.12
C VAL A 392 0.63 19.26 14.65
N THR A 393 -0.06 19.61 13.57
CA THR A 393 -1.06 18.79 12.89
C THR A 393 -0.52 17.39 12.56
N HIS A 394 0.68 17.32 11.98
CA HIS A 394 1.29 16.07 11.61
C HIS A 394 1.71 15.23 12.83
N ARG A 395 2.21 15.87 13.90
CA ARG A 395 2.52 15.16 15.16
C ARG A 395 1.27 14.53 15.78
N ILE A 396 0.15 15.25 15.77
CA ILE A 396 -1.14 14.74 16.25
C ILE A 396 -1.60 13.58 15.37
N SER A 397 -1.48 13.70 14.05
CA SER A 397 -1.77 12.61 13.10
C SER A 397 -0.98 11.34 13.42
N ILE A 398 0.34 11.44 13.57
CA ILE A 398 1.21 10.30 13.92
C ILE A 398 0.80 9.70 15.26
N ALA A 399 0.60 10.53 16.29
CA ALA A 399 0.26 10.05 17.62
C ALA A 399 -1.08 9.29 17.60
N MET A 400 -2.11 9.89 16.99
CA MET A 400 -3.41 9.25 16.79
C MET A 400 -3.26 7.95 16.01
N GLY A 401 -2.43 7.96 14.96
CA GLY A 401 -2.22 6.80 14.13
C GLY A 401 -1.55 5.63 14.85
N ASN A 402 -0.59 5.93 15.74
CA ASN A 402 0.09 4.94 16.58
C ASN A 402 -0.83 4.36 17.66
N VAL A 403 -1.69 5.19 18.25
CA VAL A 403 -2.68 4.73 19.22
C VAL A 403 -3.70 3.81 18.53
N CYS A 404 -4.28 4.26 17.42
CA CYS A 404 -5.32 3.53 16.69
C CYS A 404 -4.85 2.20 16.09
N SER A 405 -3.56 2.06 15.75
CA SER A 405 -2.99 0.80 15.20
C SER A 405 -2.51 -0.17 16.28
N HIS A 406 -2.55 0.21 17.55
CA HIS A 406 -2.05 -0.62 18.64
C HIS A 406 -2.90 -1.89 18.82
N LEU A 407 -2.25 -3.01 19.18
CA LEU A 407 -2.93 -4.30 19.38
C LEU A 407 -4.05 -4.25 20.44
N LEU A 408 -3.87 -3.42 21.48
CA LEU A 408 -4.91 -3.21 22.50
C LEU A 408 -6.19 -2.59 21.93
N MET A 409 -6.11 -1.81 20.85
CA MET A 409 -7.31 -1.27 20.19
C MET A 409 -8.12 -2.38 19.53
N VAL A 410 -7.47 -3.41 18.97
CA VAL A 410 -8.17 -4.60 18.44
C VAL A 410 -8.92 -5.32 19.55
N VAL A 411 -8.29 -5.48 20.71
CA VAL A 411 -8.94 -6.10 21.88
C VAL A 411 -10.11 -5.25 22.36
N ALA A 412 -9.94 -3.93 22.43
CA ALA A 412 -11.01 -3.00 22.79
C ALA A 412 -12.17 -3.07 21.79
N GLY A 413 -11.89 -3.15 20.49
CA GLY A 413 -12.89 -3.35 19.44
C GLY A 413 -13.68 -4.65 19.63
N PHE A 414 -12.98 -5.76 19.89
CA PHE A 414 -13.63 -7.03 20.18
C PHE A 414 -14.55 -6.98 21.40
N LEU A 415 -14.07 -6.37 22.50
CA LEU A 415 -14.88 -6.19 23.72
C LEU A 415 -16.08 -5.26 23.47
N LEU A 416 -15.91 -4.23 22.65
CA LEU A 416 -16.98 -3.31 22.27
C LEU A 416 -18.05 -4.03 21.43
N THR A 417 -17.65 -4.83 20.44
CA THR A 417 -18.58 -5.65 19.64
C THR A 417 -19.38 -6.60 20.55
N ILE A 418 -18.72 -7.28 21.50
CA ILE A 418 -19.42 -8.12 22.49
C ILE A 418 -20.39 -7.29 23.34
N GLY A 419 -19.96 -6.11 23.80
CA GLY A 419 -20.80 -5.19 24.56
C GLY A 419 -22.07 -4.78 23.81
N CYS A 420 -21.96 -4.45 22.53
CA CYS A 420 -23.09 -4.16 21.64
C CYS A 420 -24.04 -5.37 21.55
N VAL A 421 -23.52 -6.58 21.31
CA VAL A 421 -24.35 -7.81 21.23
C VAL A 421 -25.07 -8.08 22.55
N ILE A 422 -24.41 -7.91 23.69
CA ILE A 422 -25.02 -8.08 25.02
C ILE A 422 -26.13 -7.03 25.22
N GLY A 423 -25.87 -5.77 24.88
CA GLY A 423 -26.85 -4.69 24.96
C GLY A 423 -28.09 -4.96 24.11
N SER A 424 -27.90 -5.32 22.84
CA SER A 424 -29.01 -5.69 21.93
C SER A 424 -29.78 -6.91 22.42
N SER A 425 -29.09 -7.92 22.96
CA SER A 425 -29.71 -9.13 23.51
C SER A 425 -30.55 -8.83 24.75
N ALA A 426 -30.07 -7.96 25.65
CA ALA A 426 -30.83 -7.51 26.82
C ALA A 426 -32.11 -6.77 26.42
N MET A 427 -32.06 -6.04 25.29
CA MET A 427 -33.21 -5.36 24.69
C MET A 427 -34.05 -6.26 23.77
N ARG A 428 -33.80 -7.57 23.77
CA ARG A 428 -34.50 -8.59 22.97
C ARG A 428 -34.52 -8.28 21.47
N TRP A 429 -33.45 -7.67 20.96
CA TRP A 429 -33.32 -7.31 19.54
C TRP A 429 -34.48 -6.44 19.02
N SER A 430 -35.05 -5.59 19.88
CA SER A 430 -35.97 -4.53 19.46
C SER A 430 -35.30 -3.58 18.45
N THR A 431 -36.08 -2.74 17.77
CA THR A 431 -35.56 -1.75 16.82
C THR A 431 -34.43 -0.91 17.44
N THR A 432 -34.64 -0.38 18.65
CA THR A 432 -33.59 0.36 19.39
C THR A 432 -32.39 -0.54 19.74
N GLY A 433 -32.62 -1.81 20.09
CA GLY A 433 -31.56 -2.78 20.32
C GLY A 433 -30.71 -3.03 19.07
N GLN A 434 -31.32 -3.14 17.89
CA GLN A 434 -30.63 -3.28 16.61
C GLN A 434 -29.84 -2.01 16.25
N LEU A 435 -30.44 -0.83 16.45
CA LEU A 435 -29.78 0.46 16.20
C LEU A 435 -28.55 0.70 17.09
N ILE A 436 -28.54 0.23 18.34
CA ILE A 436 -27.35 0.27 19.22
C ILE A 436 -26.19 -0.60 18.68
N SER A 437 -26.51 -1.67 17.96
CA SER A 437 -25.51 -2.52 17.30
C SER A 437 -25.22 -2.10 15.85
N ASN A 438 -25.77 -0.97 15.39
CA ASN A 438 -25.51 -0.45 14.05
C ASN A 438 -24.87 0.96 14.09
N ILE A 439 -25.45 1.90 14.84
CA ILE A 439 -25.06 3.31 14.83
C ILE A 439 -23.69 3.55 15.50
N PRO A 440 -23.44 3.15 16.77
CA PRO A 440 -22.11 3.30 17.37
C PRO A 440 -21.01 2.58 16.57
N PRO A 441 -21.20 1.33 16.11
CA PRO A 441 -20.28 0.68 15.19
C PRO A 441 -19.98 1.52 13.94
N SER A 442 -21.02 2.00 13.25
CA SER A 442 -20.87 2.79 12.03
C SER A 442 -20.13 4.11 12.24
N ILE A 443 -20.37 4.79 13.36
CA ILE A 443 -19.65 6.02 13.73
C ILE A 443 -18.16 5.73 13.91
N ILE A 444 -17.82 4.70 14.68
CA ILE A 444 -16.42 4.35 14.98
C ILE A 444 -15.69 3.87 13.71
N GLU A 445 -16.35 3.04 12.90
CA GLU A 445 -15.83 2.57 11.62
C GLU A 445 -15.56 3.75 10.67
N THR A 446 -16.52 4.66 10.50
CA THR A 446 -16.34 5.87 9.67
C THR A 446 -15.14 6.70 10.15
N PHE A 447 -14.98 6.87 11.46
CA PHE A 447 -13.83 7.54 12.04
C PHE A 447 -12.52 6.83 11.71
N PHE A 448 -12.45 5.50 11.83
CA PHE A 448 -11.27 4.74 11.44
C PHE A 448 -10.97 4.89 9.95
N MET A 449 -11.98 4.86 9.08
CA MET A 449 -11.79 5.04 7.64
C MET A 449 -11.19 6.42 7.30
N LEU A 450 -11.66 7.50 7.96
CA LEU A 450 -11.05 8.82 7.82
C LEU A 450 -9.59 8.84 8.28
N ILE A 451 -9.27 8.17 9.39
CA ILE A 451 -7.90 8.01 9.88
C ILE A 451 -7.03 7.14 8.95
N LEU A 452 -7.63 6.17 8.25
CA LEU A 452 -6.93 5.37 7.25
C LEU A 452 -6.48 6.25 6.08
N ILE A 453 -7.30 7.21 5.62
CA ILE A 453 -6.90 8.20 4.61
C ILE A 453 -5.70 9.00 5.11
N THR A 454 -5.77 9.55 6.33
CA THR A 454 -4.63 10.28 6.92
C THR A 454 -3.38 9.41 6.97
N GLY A 455 -3.50 8.18 7.45
CA GLY A 455 -2.39 7.23 7.51
C GLY A 455 -1.79 6.91 6.14
N GLN A 456 -2.63 6.86 5.09
CA GLN A 456 -2.21 6.63 3.73
C GLN A 456 -1.46 7.84 3.15
N ASN A 457 -1.94 9.06 3.38
CA ASN A 457 -1.25 10.28 2.96
C ASN A 457 0.15 10.37 3.57
N ASP A 458 0.26 10.10 4.88
CA ASP A 458 1.54 10.12 5.57
C ASP A 458 2.48 9.00 5.07
N ALA A 459 1.94 7.82 4.77
CA ALA A 459 2.70 6.70 4.21
C ALA A 459 3.20 6.99 2.79
N ASP A 460 2.34 7.53 1.91
CA ASP A 460 2.69 7.90 0.54
C ASP A 460 3.75 9.01 0.51
N ALA A 461 3.60 10.04 1.35
CA ALA A 461 4.59 11.12 1.42
C ALA A 461 5.96 10.63 1.91
N SER A 462 5.99 9.75 2.91
CA SER A 462 7.23 9.09 3.35
C SER A 462 7.82 8.21 2.25
N ALA A 463 6.99 7.40 1.57
CA ALA A 463 7.43 6.50 0.52
C ALA A 463 8.05 7.26 -0.67
N ARG A 464 7.48 8.40 -1.07
CA ARG A 464 8.04 9.27 -2.12
C ARG A 464 9.46 9.72 -1.79
N VAL A 465 9.68 10.18 -0.55
CA VAL A 465 11.00 10.60 -0.07
C VAL A 465 11.97 9.41 -0.04
N ASP A 466 11.53 8.26 0.48
CA ASP A 466 12.36 7.05 0.56
C ASP A 466 12.78 6.54 -0.83
N MET A 467 11.84 6.48 -1.79
CA MET A 467 12.10 6.07 -3.16
C MET A 467 13.02 7.06 -3.88
N THR A 468 12.83 8.36 -3.69
CA THR A 468 13.72 9.40 -4.25
C THR A 468 15.14 9.25 -3.70
N ASN A 469 15.28 9.04 -2.39
CA ASN A 469 16.56 8.79 -1.75
C ASN A 469 17.24 7.51 -2.28
N ILE A 470 16.48 6.42 -2.51
CA ILE A 470 17.01 5.20 -3.16
C ILE A 470 17.47 5.52 -4.58
N TYR A 471 16.64 6.18 -5.37
CA TYR A 471 16.92 6.54 -6.77
C TYR A 471 18.19 7.38 -6.89
N HIS A 472 18.34 8.44 -6.09
CA HIS A 472 19.54 9.28 -6.08
C HIS A 472 20.80 8.49 -5.71
N ARG A 473 20.72 7.56 -4.74
CA ARG A 473 21.85 6.69 -4.41
C ARG A 473 22.22 5.80 -5.59
N ARG A 474 21.26 5.17 -6.27
CA ARG A 474 21.52 4.35 -7.46
C ARG A 474 22.10 5.15 -8.61
N GLN A 475 21.62 6.36 -8.82
CA GLN A 475 22.11 7.24 -9.87
C GLN A 475 23.55 7.65 -9.63
N ARG A 476 23.90 7.98 -8.38
CA ARG A 476 25.29 8.28 -7.99
C ARG A 476 26.22 7.10 -8.24
N LEU A 477 25.80 5.88 -7.88
CA LEU A 477 26.57 4.66 -8.16
C LEU A 477 26.75 4.44 -9.67
N LEU A 478 25.71 4.66 -10.48
CA LEU A 478 25.81 4.55 -11.94
C LEU A 478 26.79 5.56 -12.54
N TRP A 479 26.76 6.82 -12.08
CA TRP A 479 27.72 7.82 -12.52
C TRP A 479 29.16 7.42 -12.21
N PHE A 480 29.40 6.95 -10.98
CA PHE A 480 30.73 6.45 -10.60
C PHE A 480 31.22 5.31 -11.50
N VAL A 481 30.35 4.36 -11.85
CA VAL A 481 30.73 3.23 -12.71
C VAL A 481 31.00 3.67 -14.14
N LYS A 482 30.19 4.59 -14.70
CA LYS A 482 30.43 5.15 -16.04
C LYS A 482 31.73 5.94 -16.10
N ASP A 483 31.96 6.82 -15.13
CA ASP A 483 33.19 7.62 -15.06
C ASP A 483 34.42 6.72 -14.81
N ALA A 484 34.27 5.62 -14.05
CA ALA A 484 35.32 4.61 -13.89
C ALA A 484 35.66 3.91 -15.21
N ARG A 485 34.65 3.57 -16.01
CA ARG A 485 34.84 2.96 -17.34
C ARG A 485 35.61 3.88 -18.27
N GLU A 486 35.23 5.16 -18.33
CA GLU A 486 35.93 6.17 -19.12
C GLU A 486 37.37 6.35 -18.65
N TYR A 487 37.60 6.45 -17.34
CA TYR A 487 38.95 6.57 -16.78
C TYR A 487 39.84 5.36 -17.12
N LEU A 488 39.30 4.14 -17.04
CA LEU A 488 40.02 2.91 -17.42
C LEU A 488 40.27 2.80 -18.93
N ALA A 489 39.44 3.41 -19.77
CA ALA A 489 39.64 3.44 -21.22
C ALA A 489 40.73 4.44 -21.66
N VAL A 490 40.97 5.51 -20.89
CA VAL A 490 42.00 6.53 -21.19
C VAL A 490 43.37 6.19 -20.58
N ARG A 491 43.40 5.44 -19.47
CA ARG A 491 44.65 4.97 -18.83
C ARG A 491 45.58 4.08 -19.69
N PRO A 492 45.15 3.32 -20.72
CA PRO A 492 46.06 2.48 -21.50
C PRO A 492 47.13 3.27 -22.26
N GLU A 493 46.87 4.50 -22.68
CA GLU A 493 47.81 5.26 -23.54
C GLU A 493 49.01 5.84 -22.77
N SER A 494 48.89 6.08 -21.46
CA SER A 494 49.99 6.69 -20.68
C SER A 494 50.97 5.68 -20.09
N ALA A 495 50.58 4.40 -19.96
CA ALA A 495 51.49 3.34 -19.52
C ALA A 495 52.40 2.85 -20.66
N ASP A 496 51.86 2.68 -21.87
CA ASP A 496 52.64 2.25 -23.04
C ASP A 496 53.63 3.32 -23.54
N LEU A 497 53.37 4.61 -23.29
CA LEU A 497 54.30 5.70 -23.58
C LEU A 497 55.42 5.83 -22.54
N ALA A 498 55.21 5.37 -21.30
CA ALA A 498 56.25 5.35 -20.28
C ALA A 498 57.23 4.18 -20.48
N GLU A 499 56.78 3.02 -20.96
CA GLU A 499 57.67 1.89 -21.30
C GLU A 499 58.43 2.08 -22.63
N LYS A 500 57.94 2.91 -23.55
CA LYS A 500 58.66 3.25 -24.80
C LYS A 500 59.60 4.45 -24.70
N GLY A 501 59.61 5.16 -23.57
CA GLY A 501 60.46 6.32 -23.35
C GLY A 501 61.84 6.02 -22.77
N ASP A 502 62.11 4.77 -22.40
CA ASP A 502 63.32 4.34 -21.69
C ASP A 502 64.14 3.25 -22.44
N ASN A 503 64.05 3.23 -23.78
CA ASN A 503 64.95 2.44 -24.64
C ASN A 503 65.74 3.31 -25.61
#